data_AF-J9BIN6-F1
#
_entry.id   AF-J9BIN6-F1
#
_cell.length_a   1.000
_cell.length_b   1.000
_cell.length_c   1.000
_cell.angle_alpha   90.00
_cell.angle_beta   90.00
_cell.angle_gamma   90.00
#
_symmetry.space_group_name_H-M   'P 1'
#
loop_
_entity.id
_entity.type
_entity.pdbx_description
1 polymer ?
#
loop_
_entity_poly.entity_id
_entity_poly.type
_entity_poly.pdbx_seq_one_letter_code
_entity_poly.pdbx_strand_id
1 'polypeptide(L)'
;MKKSILQKNENDTEEKVIGSFNDLQQARCHWIQLAKLDLQLKVIQSTIAHVIENFKPMRLLWSFGKNYEKEKLYNDQRFHDYCTCFQTALKMIMEFVDEPRDMCKFIRNIGARHFFYNVYEPYTEEMLKLLIRSDYQH
;
A
#
# COMPACT_ATOMS: atom_id res chain seq x y z
N MET A 1 8.32 56.77 -40.64
CA MET A 1 8.70 55.53 -39.91
C MET A 1 7.51 55.10 -39.05
N LYS A 2 6.69 54.15 -39.51
CA LYS A 2 5.53 53.63 -38.76
C LYS A 2 6.03 52.60 -37.75
N LYS A 3 5.82 52.82 -36.45
CA LYS A 3 6.00 51.78 -35.43
C LYS A 3 4.77 50.87 -35.47
N SER A 4 4.98 49.62 -35.88
CA SER A 4 3.99 48.55 -35.79
C SER A 4 3.94 48.04 -34.34
N ILE A 5 2.76 48.05 -33.75
CA ILE A 5 2.48 47.45 -32.45
C ILE A 5 2.34 45.96 -32.69
N LEU A 6 3.36 45.18 -32.33
CA LEU A 6 3.23 43.74 -32.19
C LEU A 6 2.49 43.47 -30.88
N GLN A 7 1.23 43.05 -31.03
CA GLN A 7 0.48 42.36 -29.98
C GLN A 7 1.31 41.15 -29.52
N LYS A 8 1.72 41.16 -28.25
CA LYS A 8 2.16 39.95 -27.56
C LYS A 8 0.91 39.11 -27.33
N ASN A 9 0.86 37.93 -27.96
CA ASN A 9 -0.11 36.90 -27.61
C ASN A 9 0.20 36.41 -26.18
N GLU A 10 -0.69 36.71 -25.24
CA GLU A 10 -0.63 36.25 -23.84
C GLU A 10 -1.19 34.82 -23.67
N ASN A 11 -0.80 33.87 -24.53
CA ASN A 11 -1.39 32.51 -24.49
C ASN A 11 -0.40 31.37 -24.25
N ASP A 12 0.87 31.64 -23.91
CA ASP A 12 1.88 30.58 -23.75
C ASP A 12 2.31 30.33 -22.29
N THR A 13 1.51 30.74 -21.31
CA THR A 13 1.80 30.48 -19.88
C THR A 13 0.63 29.84 -19.13
N GLU A 14 -0.18 29.04 -19.83
CA GLU A 14 -1.06 28.04 -19.20
C GLU A 14 -0.59 26.63 -19.50
N GLU A 15 0.73 26.41 -19.56
CA GLU A 15 1.26 25.09 -19.28
C GLU A 15 1.03 24.84 -17.78
N LYS A 16 -0.18 24.34 -17.48
CA LYS A 16 -0.63 23.89 -16.17
C LYS A 16 0.55 23.23 -15.47
N VAL A 17 0.96 23.81 -14.34
CA VAL A 17 1.75 23.11 -13.33
C VAL A 17 0.94 21.88 -12.93
N ILE A 18 1.12 20.77 -13.65
CA ILE A 18 0.73 19.45 -13.17
C ILE A 18 1.73 19.19 -12.05
N GLY A 19 1.38 19.64 -10.85
CA GLY A 19 2.17 19.34 -9.65
C GLY A 19 2.39 17.84 -9.62
N SER A 20 3.65 17.43 -9.55
CA SER A 20 4.02 16.03 -9.36
C SER A 20 3.20 15.46 -8.20
N PHE A 21 2.63 14.27 -8.39
CA PHE A 21 1.94 13.58 -7.30
C PHE A 21 2.88 13.44 -6.10
N ASN A 22 2.33 13.65 -4.90
CA ASN A 22 3.04 13.26 -3.68
C ASN A 22 3.12 11.73 -3.59
N ASP A 23 3.99 11.21 -2.72
CA ASP A 23 4.27 9.78 -2.61
C ASP A 23 3.00 8.93 -2.37
N LEU A 24 2.05 9.43 -1.57
CA LEU A 24 0.78 8.73 -1.31
C LEU A 24 -0.13 8.69 -2.55
N GLN A 25 -0.17 9.78 -3.31
CA GLN A 25 -0.90 9.84 -4.58
C GLN A 25 -0.27 8.91 -5.63
N GLN A 26 1.06 8.83 -5.68
CA GLN A 26 1.77 7.87 -6.53
C GLN A 26 1.49 6.42 -6.12
N ALA A 27 1.54 6.12 -4.81
CA ALA A 27 1.21 4.80 -4.28
C ALA A 27 -0.23 4.39 -4.64
N ARG A 28 -1.19 5.33 -4.56
CA ARG A 28 -2.58 5.11 -5.00
C ARG A 28 -2.66 4.79 -6.49
N CYS A 29 -1.92 5.50 -7.34
CA CYS A 29 -1.87 5.21 -8.78
C CYS A 29 -1.38 3.77 -9.05
N HIS A 30 -0.29 3.34 -8.41
CA HIS A 30 0.20 1.97 -8.53
C HIS A 30 -0.78 0.94 -7.99
N TRP A 31 -1.45 1.24 -6.87
CA TRP A 31 -2.49 0.36 -6.32
C TRP A 31 -3.66 0.18 -7.31
N ILE A 32 -4.10 1.26 -7.96
CA ILE A 32 -5.14 1.21 -9.00
C ILE A 32 -4.68 0.41 -10.22
N GLN A 33 -3.41 0.51 -10.63
CA GLN A 33 -2.86 -0.30 -11.72
C GLN A 33 -2.92 -1.79 -11.41
N LEU A 34 -2.55 -2.20 -10.19
CA LEU A 34 -2.68 -3.59 -9.75
C LEU A 34 -4.14 -4.07 -9.76
N ALA A 35 -5.10 -3.19 -9.46
CA ALA A 35 -6.53 -3.52 -9.52
C ALA A 35 -6.96 -3.87 -10.95
N LYS A 36 -6.54 -3.04 -11.92
CA LYS A 36 -6.85 -3.22 -13.35
C LYS A 36 -6.31 -4.54 -13.92
N LEU A 37 -5.25 -5.07 -13.32
CA LEU A 37 -4.61 -6.33 -13.71
C LEU A 37 -5.08 -7.53 -12.88
N ASP A 38 -6.01 -7.34 -11.94
CA ASP A 38 -6.43 -8.38 -10.98
C ASP A 38 -5.25 -9.02 -10.22
N LEU A 39 -4.32 -8.16 -9.77
CA LEU A 39 -3.08 -8.56 -9.10
C LEU A 39 -3.03 -8.16 -7.62
N GLN A 40 -3.91 -7.28 -7.13
CA GLN A 40 -3.86 -6.79 -5.76
C GLN A 40 -3.84 -7.91 -4.71
N LEU A 41 -4.83 -8.81 -4.79
CA LEU A 41 -4.94 -9.91 -3.83
C LEU A 41 -3.78 -10.91 -3.97
N LYS A 42 -3.33 -11.18 -5.20
CA LYS A 42 -2.20 -12.10 -5.48
C LYS A 42 -0.89 -11.57 -4.90
N VAL A 43 -0.63 -10.26 -5.04
CA VAL A 43 0.53 -9.61 -4.45
C VAL A 43 0.46 -9.69 -2.93
N ILE A 44 -0.68 -9.34 -2.31
CA ILE A 44 -0.86 -9.46 -0.85
C ILE A 44 -0.60 -10.90 -0.38
N GLN A 45 -1.26 -11.89 -0.99
CA GLN A 45 -1.10 -13.29 -0.62
C GLN A 45 0.37 -13.73 -0.72
N SER A 46 1.04 -13.35 -1.80
CA SER A 46 2.46 -13.67 -1.99
C SER A 46 3.35 -13.02 -0.94
N THR A 47 3.09 -11.75 -0.59
CA THR A 47 3.83 -11.05 0.47
C THR A 47 3.61 -11.70 1.84
N ILE A 48 2.36 -11.99 2.22
CA ILE A 48 2.06 -12.62 3.52
C ILE A 48 2.62 -14.05 3.57
N ALA A 49 2.51 -14.82 2.49
CA ALA A 49 3.13 -16.14 2.41
C ALA A 49 4.65 -16.08 2.61
N HIS A 50 5.31 -15.09 1.98
CA HIS A 50 6.74 -14.88 2.16
C HIS A 50 7.11 -14.54 3.61
N VAL A 51 6.33 -13.70 4.29
CA VAL A 51 6.51 -13.36 5.71
C VAL A 51 6.41 -14.63 6.57
N ILE A 52 5.37 -15.43 6.37
CA ILE A 52 5.18 -16.68 7.10
C ILE A 52 6.34 -17.64 6.84
N GLU A 53 6.77 -17.79 5.59
CA GLU A 53 7.84 -18.71 5.21
C GLU A 53 9.17 -18.33 5.84
N ASN A 54 9.54 -17.04 5.82
CA ASN A 54 10.89 -16.58 6.15
C ASN A 54 11.00 -16.00 7.57
N PHE A 55 9.92 -15.51 8.16
CA PHE A 55 9.95 -14.84 9.45
C PHE A 55 9.11 -15.58 10.51
N LYS A 56 9.72 -16.64 11.06
CA LYS A 56 9.11 -17.54 12.06
C LYS A 56 8.41 -16.81 13.23
N PRO A 57 8.94 -15.71 13.81
CA PRO A 57 8.27 -15.01 14.90
C PRO A 57 6.86 -14.51 14.55
N MET A 58 6.60 -14.10 13.30
CA MET A 58 5.27 -13.62 12.89
C MET A 58 4.24 -14.72 12.73
N ARG A 59 4.66 -15.98 12.59
CA ARG A 59 3.74 -17.13 12.49
C ARG A 59 2.80 -17.22 13.69
N LEU A 60 3.27 -16.84 14.87
CA LEU A 60 2.50 -16.93 16.11
C LEU A 60 1.36 -15.89 16.19
N LEU A 61 1.46 -14.81 15.40
CA LEU A 61 0.46 -13.76 15.34
C LEU A 61 -0.82 -14.21 14.60
N TRP A 62 -0.70 -15.18 13.69
CA TRP A 62 -1.81 -15.64 12.87
C TRP A 62 -2.17 -17.09 13.16
N SER A 63 -3.46 -17.37 13.25
CA SER A 63 -3.96 -18.73 13.48
C SER A 63 -3.56 -19.71 12.36
N PHE A 64 -3.50 -19.25 11.11
CA PHE A 64 -2.99 -20.01 9.95
C PHE A 64 -1.45 -20.13 9.93
N GLY A 65 -0.72 -19.32 10.72
CA GLY A 65 0.73 -19.37 10.79
C GLY A 65 1.28 -20.38 11.80
N LYS A 66 0.55 -20.66 12.89
CA LYS A 66 1.02 -21.49 14.02
C LYS A 66 1.46 -22.91 13.61
N ASN A 67 0.76 -23.53 12.67
CA ASN A 67 1.09 -24.84 12.11
C ASN A 67 1.36 -24.72 10.61
N TYR A 68 2.23 -23.77 10.24
CA TYR A 68 2.51 -23.49 8.83
C TYR A 68 3.01 -24.74 8.09
N GLU A 69 2.27 -25.12 7.06
CA GLU A 69 2.63 -26.08 6.03
C GLU A 69 2.49 -25.39 4.68
N LYS A 70 3.58 -25.33 3.91
CA LYS A 70 3.66 -24.54 2.67
C LYS A 70 2.59 -24.94 1.66
N GLU A 71 2.36 -26.24 1.55
CA GLU A 71 1.43 -26.87 0.62
C GLU A 71 -0.05 -26.60 0.98
N LYS A 72 -0.32 -26.25 2.25
CA LYS A 72 -1.67 -26.02 2.76
C LYS A 72 -2.05 -24.55 2.87
N LEU A 73 -1.08 -23.64 2.90
CA LEU A 73 -1.34 -22.22 3.17
C LEU A 73 -2.37 -21.61 2.21
N TYR A 74 -2.19 -21.84 0.90
CA TYR A 74 -3.10 -21.33 -0.14
C TYR A 74 -4.46 -22.03 -0.19
N ASN A 75 -4.70 -23.04 0.65
CA ASN A 75 -5.99 -23.69 0.82
C ASN A 75 -6.62 -23.37 2.19
N ASP A 76 -5.96 -22.57 3.04
CA ASP A 76 -6.46 -22.20 4.36
C ASP A 76 -7.41 -21.00 4.25
N GLN A 77 -8.69 -21.21 4.58
CA GLN A 77 -9.70 -20.15 4.53
C GLN A 77 -9.32 -18.92 5.37
N ARG A 78 -8.68 -19.12 6.52
CA ARG A 78 -8.30 -18.02 7.43
C ARG A 78 -7.20 -17.15 6.81
N PHE A 79 -6.33 -17.75 6.00
CA PHE A 79 -5.31 -17.03 5.25
C PHE A 79 -5.96 -16.18 4.15
N HIS A 80 -6.93 -16.73 3.41
CA HIS A 80 -7.69 -15.98 2.42
C HIS A 80 -8.45 -14.82 3.05
N ASP A 81 -9.20 -15.07 4.12
CA ASP A 81 -9.99 -14.06 4.84
C ASP A 81 -9.10 -12.92 5.33
N TYR A 82 -7.94 -13.24 5.90
CA TYR A 82 -6.96 -12.24 6.32
C TYR A 82 -6.46 -11.39 5.15
N CYS A 83 -6.07 -12.01 4.03
CA CYS A 83 -5.58 -11.29 2.86
C CYS A 83 -6.65 -10.37 2.25
N THR A 84 -7.91 -10.82 2.22
CA THR A 84 -9.05 -10.00 1.76
C THR A 84 -9.34 -8.84 2.71
N CYS A 85 -9.26 -9.06 4.02
CA CYS A 85 -9.37 -7.98 5.01
C CYS A 85 -8.25 -6.96 4.85
N PHE A 86 -7.02 -7.42 4.62
CA PHE A 86 -5.86 -6.57 4.38
C PHE A 86 -6.02 -5.74 3.09
N GLN A 87 -6.47 -6.36 2.00
CA GLN A 87 -6.79 -5.66 0.74
C GLN A 87 -7.84 -4.56 0.96
N THR A 88 -8.87 -4.86 1.74
CA THR A 88 -9.94 -3.90 2.07
C THR A 88 -9.40 -2.72 2.87
N ALA A 89 -8.52 -2.98 3.85
CA ALA A 89 -7.88 -1.93 4.63
C ALA A 89 -7.00 -1.03 3.74
N LEU A 90 -6.20 -1.61 2.84
CA LEU A 90 -5.41 -0.83 1.88
C LEU A 90 -6.30 0.00 0.95
N LYS A 91 -7.39 -0.57 0.44
CA LYS A 91 -8.35 0.16 -0.39
C LYS A 91 -8.90 1.38 0.35
N MET A 92 -9.33 1.21 1.60
CA MET A 92 -9.82 2.32 2.43
C MET A 92 -8.75 3.39 2.65
N ILE A 93 -7.50 3.00 2.94
CA ILE A 93 -6.39 3.97 3.06
C ILE A 93 -6.25 4.78 1.77
N MET A 94 -6.29 4.10 0.61
CA MET A 94 -6.17 4.74 -0.70
C MET A 94 -7.36 5.65 -1.05
N GLU A 95 -8.55 5.35 -0.57
CA GLU A 95 -9.74 6.20 -0.70
C GLU A 95 -9.61 7.51 0.09
N PHE A 96 -8.96 7.47 1.27
CA PHE A 96 -8.75 8.65 2.11
C PHE A 96 -7.43 9.42 1.85
N VAL A 97 -6.68 9.11 0.78
CA VAL A 97 -5.39 9.77 0.49
C VAL A 97 -5.50 11.29 0.40
N ASP A 98 -6.60 11.80 -0.15
CA ASP A 98 -6.84 13.25 -0.25
C ASP A 98 -7.56 13.82 1.01
N GLU A 99 -7.86 12.97 2.00
CA GLU A 99 -8.57 13.29 3.25
C GLU A 99 -7.72 12.87 4.47
N PRO A 100 -6.60 13.56 4.77
CA PRO A 100 -5.60 13.09 5.73
C PRO A 100 -6.13 12.92 7.16
N ARG A 101 -7.16 13.67 7.56
CA ARG A 101 -7.78 13.52 8.88
C ARG A 101 -8.52 12.20 9.03
N ASP A 102 -9.28 11.81 8.02
CA ASP A 102 -10.07 10.58 8.01
C ASP A 102 -9.16 9.36 7.83
N MET A 103 -8.13 9.48 6.99
CA MET A 103 -7.05 8.49 6.87
C MET A 103 -6.38 8.26 8.24
N CYS A 104 -5.96 9.32 8.94
CA CYS A 104 -5.34 9.21 10.26
C CYS A 104 -6.27 8.56 11.30
N LYS A 105 -7.57 8.91 11.30
CA LYS A 105 -8.56 8.30 12.19
C LYS A 105 -8.69 6.80 11.94
N PHE A 106 -8.71 6.39 10.67
CA PHE A 106 -8.77 4.99 10.28
C PHE A 106 -7.51 4.22 10.67
N ILE A 107 -6.32 4.74 10.34
CA ILE A 107 -5.04 4.12 10.68
C ILE A 107 -4.89 3.98 12.19
N ARG A 108 -5.30 4.97 12.99
CA ARG A 108 -5.28 4.90 14.45
C ARG A 108 -6.15 3.76 14.99
N ASN A 109 -7.32 3.54 14.40
CA ASN A 109 -8.20 2.44 14.80
C ASN A 109 -7.59 1.06 14.46
N ILE A 110 -6.91 0.95 13.32
CA ILE A 110 -6.13 -0.26 12.97
C ILE A 110 -5.00 -0.47 13.98
N GLY A 111 -4.21 0.57 14.25
CA GLY A 111 -3.07 0.52 15.17
C GLY A 111 -3.46 0.11 16.59
N ALA A 112 -4.57 0.66 17.12
CA ALA A 112 -5.07 0.30 18.45
C ALA A 112 -5.39 -1.21 18.57
N ARG A 113 -5.94 -1.82 17.52
CA ARG A 113 -6.20 -3.27 17.48
C ARG A 113 -4.91 -4.08 17.40
N HIS A 114 -3.93 -3.66 16.60
CA HIS A 114 -2.65 -4.35 16.47
C HIS A 114 -1.83 -4.30 17.77
N PHE A 115 -1.85 -3.16 18.46
CA PHE A 115 -1.25 -2.99 19.79
C PHE A 115 -1.86 -3.98 20.80
N PHE A 116 -3.19 -4.12 20.82
CA PHE A 116 -3.88 -5.07 21.72
C PHE A 116 -3.43 -6.53 21.51
N TYR A 117 -3.04 -6.90 20.28
CA TYR A 117 -2.57 -8.25 19.94
C TYR A 117 -1.05 -8.42 20.01
N ASN A 118 -0.34 -7.52 20.71
CA ASN A 118 1.11 -7.55 20.85
C ASN A 118 1.89 -7.47 19.51
N VAL A 119 1.30 -6.83 18.50
CA VAL A 119 2.01 -6.52 17.25
C VAL A 119 2.70 -5.17 17.40
N TYR A 120 3.99 -5.22 17.70
CA TYR A 120 4.88 -4.08 17.92
C TYR A 120 5.88 -3.84 16.77
N GLU A 121 6.69 -2.79 16.92
CA GLU A 121 7.61 -2.23 15.93
C GLU A 121 8.41 -3.25 15.09
N PRO A 122 9.02 -4.32 15.67
CA PRO A 122 9.78 -5.29 14.89
C PRO A 122 8.96 -6.04 13.83
N TYR A 123 7.66 -6.27 14.10
CA TYR A 123 6.77 -6.95 13.15
C TYR A 123 6.34 -6.00 12.02
N THR A 124 6.15 -4.72 12.34
CA THR A 124 5.80 -3.70 11.34
C THR A 124 6.98 -3.37 10.44
N GLU A 125 8.22 -3.36 10.96
CA GLU A 125 9.43 -3.14 10.18
C GLU A 125 9.67 -4.23 9.13
N GLU A 126 9.52 -5.50 9.50
CA GLU A 126 9.68 -6.62 8.54
C GLU A 126 8.61 -6.59 7.44
N MET A 127 7.36 -6.28 7.80
CA MET A 127 6.31 -6.07 6.82
C MET A 127 6.61 -4.89 5.88
N LEU A 128 7.15 -3.80 6.42
CA LEU A 128 7.52 -2.61 5.65
C LEU A 128 8.62 -2.92 4.63
N LYS A 129 9.68 -3.63 5.02
CA LYS A 129 10.78 -4.04 4.12
C LYS A 129 10.28 -4.82 2.90
N LEU A 130 9.31 -5.71 3.12
CA LEU A 130 8.76 -6.57 2.08
C LEU A 130 7.77 -5.86 1.16
N LEU A 131 7.03 -4.88 1.68
CA LEU A 131 6.12 -4.06 0.90
C LEU A 131 6.84 -2.98 0.09
N ILE A 132 7.96 -2.45 0.61
CA ILE A 132 8.70 -1.39 -0.06
C ILE A 132 9.63 -1.92 -1.14
N ARG A 133 10.19 -3.15 -1.02
CA ARG A 133 11.20 -3.77 -1.93
C ARG A 133 11.59 -2.86 -3.10
N SER A 134 12.31 -1.79 -2.76
CA SER A 134 13.02 -1.00 -3.75
C SER A 134 14.28 -1.80 -3.99
N ASP A 135 14.52 -2.18 -5.23
CA ASP A 135 15.81 -2.68 -5.66
C ASP A 135 16.89 -1.65 -5.31
N TYR A 136 17.47 -1.76 -4.12
CA TYR A 136 18.71 -1.14 -3.72
C TYR A 136 19.60 -2.27 -3.17
N GLN A 137 20.02 -3.13 -4.09
CA GLN A 137 21.30 -3.82 -3.97
C GLN A 137 22.17 -3.32 -5.12
N HIS A 138 22.98 -2.31 -4.83
CA HIS A 138 24.24 -2.06 -5.54
C HIS A 138 25.36 -2.74 -4.75
#